data_AF-A0A926BG38-F1
#
_entry.id   AF-A0A926BG38-F1
#
_cell.length_a   1.000
_cell.length_b   1.000
_cell.length_c   1.000
_cell.angle_alpha   90.00
_cell.angle_beta   90.00
_cell.angle_gamma   90.00
#
_symmetry.space_group_name_H-M   'P 1'
#
loop_
_entity.id
_entity.type
_entity.pdbx_description
1 polymer ?
#
loop_
_entity_poly.entity_id
_entity_poly.type
_entity_poly.pdbx_seq_one_letter_code
_entity_poly.pdbx_strand_id
1 'polypeptide(L)'
;MMTPNPISLPRPRTTPVSLDLSVRHRADVLVAGGGPAGIAAALAAARAGASVLLVENGGFLGGSATAAQVPAFCPFSDKKRAIVRGIGWEVLTEMLRRDARPRPDPDDPRKARMDWVPIFPETLKCVYDDLCEAAGVRVLFHTVVADVMPVMPPPPQPPSPAPQERREFGDVDDIAAPMTSDSPLSCGAGEGGWGGGGITSATTV
;
A
#
# COMPACT_ATOMS: atom_id res chain seq x y z
N MET A 1 -0.29 -14.88 39.47
CA MET A 1 0.06 -13.66 38.71
C MET A 1 -0.89 -13.56 37.53
N MET A 2 -1.97 -12.78 37.63
CA MET A 2 -2.89 -12.54 36.52
C MET A 2 -2.23 -11.55 35.55
N THR A 3 -1.99 -11.97 34.31
CA THR A 3 -1.62 -11.05 33.23
C THR A 3 -2.81 -10.14 32.95
N PRO A 4 -2.63 -8.81 32.90
CA PRO A 4 -3.72 -7.91 32.55
C PRO A 4 -4.21 -8.23 31.13
N ASN A 5 -5.53 -8.31 30.97
CA ASN A 5 -6.18 -8.50 29.67
C ASN A 5 -5.79 -7.33 28.75
N PRO A 6 -5.41 -7.56 27.48
CA PRO A 6 -5.03 -6.47 26.58
C PRO A 6 -6.22 -5.53 26.38
N ILE A 7 -5.98 -4.23 26.51
CA ILE A 7 -6.96 -3.18 26.26
C ILE A 7 -7.36 -3.26 24.78
N SER A 8 -8.57 -3.76 24.52
CA SER A 8 -9.16 -3.72 23.19
C SER A 8 -9.55 -2.29 22.88
N LEU A 9 -8.70 -1.57 22.14
CA LEU A 9 -9.06 -0.26 21.61
C LEU A 9 -10.24 -0.42 20.64
N PRO A 10 -11.25 0.46 20.69
CA PRO A 10 -12.31 0.46 19.69
C PRO A 10 -11.69 0.68 18.31
N ARG A 11 -12.05 -0.17 17.34
CA ARG A 11 -11.62 0.02 15.96
C ARG A 11 -12.05 1.42 15.51
N PRO A 12 -11.18 2.17 14.79
CA PRO A 12 -11.58 3.47 14.25
C PRO A 12 -12.88 3.29 13.46
N ARG A 13 -13.90 4.10 13.79
CA ARG A 13 -15.17 4.09 13.07
C ARG A 13 -14.92 4.69 11.69
N THR A 14 -14.62 3.86 10.71
CA THR A 14 -14.73 4.23 9.30
C THR A 14 -16.22 4.29 8.98
N THR A 15 -16.80 5.50 8.98
CA THR A 15 -18.13 5.68 8.36
C THR A 15 -17.90 5.49 6.86
N PRO A 16 -18.46 4.43 6.23
CA PRO A 16 -18.23 4.23 4.81
C PRO A 16 -18.93 5.36 4.04
N VAL A 17 -18.15 6.32 3.55
CA VAL A 17 -18.66 7.32 2.61
C VAL A 17 -18.68 6.63 1.25
N SER A 18 -19.86 6.22 0.77
CA SER A 18 -20.00 5.70 -0.58
C SER A 18 -20.04 6.89 -1.55
N LEU A 19 -18.88 7.27 -2.07
CA LEU A 19 -18.78 8.22 -3.17
C LEU A 19 -18.77 7.44 -4.49
N ASP A 20 -19.73 7.73 -5.36
CA ASP A 20 -19.75 7.21 -6.74
C ASP A 20 -18.71 7.98 -7.57
N LEU A 21 -17.46 7.53 -7.52
CA LEU A 21 -16.32 8.16 -8.19
C LEU A 21 -15.77 7.25 -9.28
N SER A 22 -15.48 7.83 -10.45
CA SER A 22 -14.81 7.11 -11.54
C SER A 22 -13.34 6.84 -11.19
N VAL A 23 -12.89 5.59 -11.31
CA VAL A 23 -11.48 5.22 -11.15
C VAL A 23 -10.63 5.82 -12.27
N ARG A 24 -9.70 6.71 -11.93
CA ARG A 24 -8.79 7.37 -12.88
C ARG A 24 -7.52 6.57 -13.20
N HIS A 25 -6.99 5.86 -12.21
CA HIS A 25 -5.76 5.09 -12.34
C HIS A 25 -5.90 3.72 -11.69
N ARG A 26 -5.22 2.72 -12.26
CA ARG A 26 -5.08 1.37 -11.70
C ARG A 26 -3.60 1.06 -11.59
N ALA A 27 -3.21 0.48 -10.46
CA ALA A 27 -1.87 0.03 -10.16
C ALA A 27 -1.97 -1.16 -9.19
N ASP A 28 -0.97 -2.03 -9.20
CA ASP A 28 -0.87 -3.14 -8.25
C ASP A 28 -0.46 -2.62 -6.87
N VAL A 29 0.38 -1.58 -6.83
CA VAL A 29 0.85 -0.94 -5.61
C VAL A 29 0.69 0.57 -5.72
N LEU A 30 -0.01 1.17 -4.75
CA LEU A 30 -0.01 2.61 -4.53
C LEU A 30 0.89 2.95 -3.34
N VAL A 31 1.84 3.87 -3.54
CA VAL A 31 2.70 4.40 -2.49
C VAL A 31 2.30 5.83 -2.18
N ALA A 32 1.91 6.08 -0.94
CA ALA A 32 1.53 7.41 -0.45
C ALA A 32 2.73 8.11 0.20
N GLY A 33 3.27 9.12 -0.46
CA GLY A 33 4.42 9.92 -0.02
C GLY A 33 5.73 9.53 -0.71
N GLY A 34 6.41 10.51 -1.29
CA GLY A 34 7.69 10.43 -1.99
C GLY A 34 8.91 10.70 -1.10
N GLY A 35 8.80 10.47 0.21
CA GLY A 35 9.95 10.47 1.12
C GLY A 35 10.89 9.27 0.90
N PRO A 36 12.05 9.20 1.60
CA PRO A 36 13.03 8.13 1.39
C PRO A 36 12.45 6.71 1.58
N ALA A 37 11.52 6.54 2.53
CA ALA A 37 10.83 5.26 2.74
C ALA A 37 9.87 4.92 1.59
N GLY A 38 9.13 5.92 1.08
CA GLY A 38 8.22 5.74 -0.04
C GLY A 38 8.94 5.43 -1.35
N ILE A 39 10.05 6.14 -1.62
CA ILE A 39 10.93 5.82 -2.74
C ILE A 39 11.47 4.39 -2.64
N ALA A 40 11.95 4.00 -1.46
CA ALA A 40 12.43 2.64 -1.26
C ALA A 40 11.33 1.59 -1.52
N ALA A 41 10.11 1.83 -1.04
CA ALA A 41 8.97 0.97 -1.28
C ALA A 41 8.58 0.89 -2.77
N ALA A 42 8.51 2.04 -3.45
CA ALA A 42 8.12 2.12 -4.85
C ALA A 42 9.13 1.44 -5.77
N LEU A 43 10.43 1.69 -5.56
CA LEU A 43 11.49 1.05 -6.35
C LEU A 43 11.54 -0.46 -6.10
N ALA A 44 11.37 -0.91 -4.85
CA ALA A 44 11.32 -2.33 -4.53
C ALA A 44 10.12 -3.02 -5.21
N ALA A 45 8.93 -2.41 -5.14
CA ALA A 45 7.72 -2.96 -5.77
C ALA A 45 7.84 -3.00 -7.30
N ALA A 46 8.34 -1.93 -7.92
CA ALA A 46 8.51 -1.86 -9.37
C ALA A 46 9.52 -2.90 -9.86
N ARG A 47 10.63 -3.08 -9.14
CA ARG A 47 11.64 -4.12 -9.45
C ARG A 47 11.12 -5.55 -9.22
N ALA A 48 10.10 -5.72 -8.39
CA ALA A 48 9.39 -6.98 -8.25
C ALA A 48 8.37 -7.23 -9.38
N GLY A 49 8.26 -6.32 -10.35
CA GLY A 49 7.38 -6.44 -11.52
C GLY A 49 5.96 -5.90 -11.31
N ALA A 50 5.70 -5.23 -10.18
CA ALA A 50 4.40 -4.60 -9.94
C ALA A 50 4.27 -3.27 -10.70
N SER A 51 3.07 -2.96 -11.19
CA SER A 51 2.76 -1.60 -11.62
C SER A 51 2.59 -0.69 -10.40
N VAL A 52 3.40 0.37 -10.33
CA VAL A 52 3.47 1.24 -9.15
C VAL A 52 2.98 2.65 -9.48
N LEU A 53 2.05 3.15 -8.66
CA LEU A 53 1.65 4.55 -8.61
C LEU A 53 2.14 5.17 -7.31
N LEU A 54 3.07 6.13 -7.39
CA LEU A 54 3.52 6.92 -6.25
C LEU A 54 2.82 8.27 -6.27
N VAL A 55 2.24 8.68 -5.14
CA VAL A 55 1.59 9.98 -4.99
C VAL A 55 2.35 10.83 -3.98
N GLU A 56 2.57 12.09 -4.31
CA GLU A 56 3.31 13.04 -3.49
C GLU A 56 2.53 14.36 -3.40
N ASN A 57 2.43 14.93 -2.21
CA ASN A 57 1.73 16.19 -1.97
C ASN A 57 2.51 17.41 -2.51
N GLY A 58 3.83 17.30 -2.56
CA GLY A 58 4.74 18.31 -3.07
C GLY A 58 4.92 18.25 -4.58
N GLY A 59 5.74 19.17 -5.09
CA GLY A 59 6.17 19.21 -6.49
C GLY A 59 7.49 18.49 -6.76
N PHE A 60 8.01 17.73 -5.79
CA PHE A 60 9.28 17.02 -5.89
C PHE A 60 9.41 15.91 -4.83
N LEU A 61 10.26 14.93 -5.11
CA LEU A 61 10.52 13.79 -4.22
C LEU A 61 11.57 14.14 -3.14
N GLY A 62 11.64 13.30 -2.09
CA GLY A 62 12.69 13.33 -1.07
C GLY A 62 12.26 13.79 0.33
N GLY A 63 10.99 14.15 0.54
CA GLY A 63 10.44 14.49 1.85
C GLY A 63 11.25 15.58 2.57
N SER A 64 11.52 15.44 3.87
CA SER A 64 12.25 16.47 4.64
C SER A 64 13.69 16.70 4.16
N ALA A 65 14.33 15.72 3.52
CA ALA A 65 15.67 15.90 2.95
C ALA A 65 15.68 16.99 1.86
N THR A 66 14.57 17.13 1.12
CA THR A 66 14.46 18.09 0.03
C THR A 66 13.57 19.28 0.39
N ALA A 67 12.44 19.08 1.06
CA ALA A 67 11.50 20.14 1.39
C ALA A 67 11.97 20.99 2.58
N ALA A 68 12.57 20.36 3.60
CA ALA A 68 13.03 21.03 4.81
C ALA A 68 14.55 21.24 4.85
N GLN A 69 15.25 20.91 3.75
CA GLN A 69 16.70 21.10 3.60
C GLN A 69 17.51 20.45 4.73
N VAL A 70 17.08 19.26 5.18
CA VAL A 70 17.85 18.49 6.17
C VAL A 70 19.22 18.20 5.55
N PRO A 71 20.32 18.69 6.16
CA PRO A 71 21.57 18.88 5.43
C PRO A 71 22.40 17.60 5.27
N ALA A 72 22.04 16.52 5.97
CA ALA A 72 22.83 15.30 5.96
C ALA A 72 21.98 14.05 6.17
N PHE A 73 22.38 12.96 5.52
CA PHE A 73 21.91 11.63 5.85
C PHE A 73 22.66 11.12 7.09
N CYS A 74 21.99 10.28 7.88
CA CYS A 74 22.63 9.53 8.94
C CYS A 74 23.77 8.65 8.38
N PRO A 75 24.73 8.25 9.23
CA PRO A 75 25.89 7.47 8.79
C PRO A 75 25.49 6.18 8.05
N PHE A 76 26.08 5.95 6.88
CA PHE A 76 25.93 4.72 6.10
C PHE A 76 26.92 3.62 6.55
N SER A 77 27.77 3.92 7.53
CA SER A 77 28.85 3.04 8.00
C SER A 77 28.98 3.05 9.52
N ASP A 78 29.57 1.98 10.07
CA ASP A 78 30.00 1.88 11.47
C ASP A 78 31.45 2.36 11.68
N LYS A 79 31.98 3.16 10.73
CA LYS A 79 33.39 3.60 10.62
C LYS A 79 34.40 2.50 10.28
N LYS A 80 33.97 1.24 10.16
CA LYS A 80 34.81 0.13 9.68
C LYS A 80 34.34 -0.36 8.31
N ARG A 81 33.04 -0.47 8.11
CA ARG A 81 32.40 -0.94 6.87
C ARG A 81 31.07 -0.24 6.64
N ALA A 82 30.59 -0.24 5.40
CA ALA A 82 29.23 0.20 5.13
C ALA A 82 28.18 -0.80 5.62
N ILE A 83 27.21 -0.29 6.39
CA ILE A 83 26.11 -1.04 7.02
C ILE A 83 24.79 -0.89 6.24
N VAL A 84 24.63 0.21 5.50
CA VAL A 84 23.45 0.46 4.66
C VAL A 84 23.74 0.01 3.23
N ARG A 85 22.84 -0.79 2.64
CA ARG A 85 22.93 -1.36 1.29
C ARG A 85 21.61 -1.20 0.52
N GLY A 86 21.51 -1.84 -0.64
CA GLY A 86 20.32 -1.83 -1.48
C GLY A 86 20.00 -0.44 -2.02
N ILE A 87 18.72 -0.07 -2.04
CA ILE A 87 18.23 1.19 -2.61
C ILE A 87 18.93 2.41 -1.97
N GLY A 88 19.13 2.41 -0.65
CA GLY A 88 19.84 3.51 0.01
C GLY A 88 21.27 3.69 -0.49
N TRP A 89 21.96 2.59 -0.80
CA TRP A 89 23.31 2.62 -1.37
C TRP A 89 23.33 3.10 -2.82
N GLU A 90 22.32 2.73 -3.60
CA GLU A 90 22.15 3.20 -4.97
C GLU A 90 21.92 4.71 -5.02
N VAL A 91 21.00 5.22 -4.19
CA VAL A 91 20.74 6.66 -4.04
C VAL A 91 22.01 7.40 -3.63
N LEU A 92 22.73 6.89 -2.62
CA LEU A 92 24.02 7.47 -2.20
C LEU A 92 25.03 7.49 -3.35
N THR A 93 25.18 6.38 -4.05
CA THR A 93 26.15 6.25 -5.15
C THR A 93 25.83 7.22 -6.28
N GLU A 94 24.56 7.34 -6.65
CA GLU A 94 24.11 8.19 -7.74
C GLU A 94 24.18 9.68 -7.38
N MET A 95 23.85 10.03 -6.13
CA MET A 95 24.04 11.39 -5.61
C MET A 95 25.52 11.80 -5.64
N LEU A 96 26.41 10.97 -5.07
CA LEU A 96 27.85 11.25 -5.07
C LEU A 96 28.42 11.34 -6.48
N ARG A 97 27.92 10.52 -7.42
CA ARG A 97 28.30 10.57 -8.83
C ARG A 97 27.95 11.92 -9.47
N ARG A 98 26.74 12.43 -9.25
CA ARG A 98 26.30 13.73 -9.80
C ARG A 98 27.04 14.91 -9.19
N ASP A 99 27.39 14.82 -7.91
CA ASP A 99 28.16 15.85 -7.23
C ASP A 99 29.67 15.78 -7.52
N ALA A 100 30.11 14.93 -8.47
CA ALA A 100 31.51 14.67 -8.79
C ALA A 100 32.38 14.29 -7.57
N ARG A 101 31.78 13.55 -6.63
CA ARG A 101 32.43 13.09 -5.39
C ARG A 101 32.95 11.66 -5.54
N PRO A 102 33.92 11.24 -4.70
CA PRO A 102 34.41 9.87 -4.72
C PRO A 102 33.27 8.85 -4.55
N ARG A 103 33.28 7.82 -5.40
CA ARG A 103 32.32 6.71 -5.31
C ARG A 103 32.42 6.05 -3.92
N PRO A 104 31.29 5.71 -3.28
CA PRO A 104 31.30 5.03 -2.01
C PRO A 104 31.88 3.62 -2.15
N ASP A 105 32.75 3.27 -1.21
CA ASP A 105 33.45 2.00 -1.18
C ASP A 105 32.91 1.17 -0.01
N PRO A 106 32.40 -0.04 -0.26
CA PRO A 106 31.87 -0.94 0.76
C PRO A 106 32.82 -1.18 1.94
N ASP A 107 34.11 -1.29 1.67
CA ASP A 107 35.15 -1.74 2.60
C ASP A 107 35.98 -0.59 3.15
N ASP A 108 35.93 0.59 2.50
CA ASP A 108 36.56 1.81 2.99
C ASP A 108 35.53 2.95 3.16
N PRO A 109 34.92 3.08 4.35
CA PRO A 109 33.95 4.14 4.62
C PRO A 109 34.51 5.56 4.62
N ARG A 110 35.83 5.73 4.67
CA ARG A 110 36.46 7.05 4.69
C ARG A 110 36.51 7.67 3.29
N LYS A 111 36.65 6.83 2.25
CA LYS A 111 36.84 7.25 0.85
C LYS A 111 35.72 8.16 0.32
N ALA A 112 34.48 7.94 0.77
CA ALA A 112 33.32 8.75 0.39
C ALA A 112 32.70 9.55 1.55
N ARG A 113 33.41 9.68 2.68
CA ARG A 113 32.90 10.36 3.89
C ARG A 113 31.49 9.88 4.26
N MET A 114 31.33 8.57 4.43
CA MET A 114 30.02 7.93 4.70
C MET A 114 29.49 8.16 6.13
N ASP A 115 30.08 9.08 6.87
CA ASP A 115 29.66 9.53 8.21
C ASP A 115 29.08 10.94 8.05
N TRP A 116 27.77 11.09 8.29
CA TRP A 116 27.00 12.31 8.01
C TRP A 116 27.16 12.84 6.58
N VAL A 117 26.67 12.07 5.61
CA VAL A 117 26.79 12.40 4.19
C VAL A 117 25.98 13.66 3.90
N PRO A 118 26.57 14.75 3.39
CA PRO A 118 25.82 15.96 3.08
C PRO A 118 24.88 15.73 1.91
N ILE A 119 23.71 16.33 2.00
CA ILE A 119 22.65 16.25 0.99
C ILE A 119 22.61 17.58 0.25
N PHE A 120 22.68 17.52 -1.08
CA PHE A 120 22.27 18.63 -1.93
C PHE A 120 20.84 18.34 -2.42
N PRO A 121 19.85 19.13 -1.97
CA PRO A 121 18.44 18.87 -2.26
C PRO A 121 18.12 18.85 -3.75
N GLU A 122 18.75 19.69 -4.55
CA GLU A 122 18.55 19.76 -6.00
C GLU A 122 19.06 18.49 -6.68
N THR A 123 20.28 18.05 -6.33
CA THR A 123 20.82 16.78 -6.81
C THR A 123 19.91 15.63 -6.40
N LEU A 124 19.49 15.58 -5.14
CA LEU A 124 18.69 14.48 -4.61
C LEU A 124 17.32 14.34 -5.30
N LYS A 125 16.66 15.46 -5.63
CA LYS A 125 15.40 15.44 -6.41
C LYS A 125 15.62 14.76 -7.76
N CYS A 126 16.62 15.19 -8.52
CA CYS A 126 16.91 14.60 -9.83
C CYS A 126 17.32 13.12 -9.72
N VAL A 127 18.06 12.75 -8.67
CA VAL A 127 18.41 11.33 -8.42
C VAL A 127 17.14 10.50 -8.21
N TYR A 128 16.19 10.98 -7.41
CA TYR A 128 14.94 10.26 -7.19
C TYR A 128 14.06 10.19 -8.43
N ASP A 129 13.95 11.27 -9.18
CA ASP A 129 13.17 11.30 -10.42
C ASP A 129 13.71 10.28 -11.42
N ASP A 130 15.03 10.29 -11.67
CA ASP A 130 15.66 9.37 -12.62
C ASP A 130 15.58 7.90 -12.16
N LEU A 131 15.70 7.63 -10.85
CA LEU A 131 15.55 6.28 -10.32
C LEU A 131 14.11 5.77 -10.45
N CYS A 132 13.12 6.63 -10.19
CA CYS A 132 11.71 6.29 -10.35
C CYS A 132 11.35 6.08 -11.83
N GLU A 133 11.82 6.95 -12.72
CA GLU A 133 11.62 6.83 -14.17
C GLU A 133 12.26 5.55 -14.70
N ALA A 134 13.52 5.28 -14.35
CA ALA A 134 14.22 4.06 -14.76
C ALA A 134 13.55 2.78 -14.25
N ALA A 135 12.88 2.83 -13.10
CA ALA A 135 12.12 1.70 -12.56
C ALA A 135 10.69 1.60 -13.13
N GLY A 136 10.23 2.56 -13.93
CA GLY A 136 8.86 2.59 -14.45
C GLY A 136 7.80 2.96 -13.40
N VAL A 137 8.18 3.62 -12.31
CA VAL A 137 7.25 4.12 -11.29
C VAL A 137 6.52 5.34 -11.85
N ARG A 138 5.19 5.30 -11.89
CA ARG A 138 4.39 6.48 -12.23
C ARG A 138 4.24 7.38 -11.01
N VAL A 139 4.69 8.62 -11.13
CA VAL A 139 4.60 9.61 -10.05
C VAL A 139 3.51 10.63 -10.34
N LEU A 140 2.66 10.91 -9.35
CA LEU A 140 1.72 12.03 -9.37
C LEU A 140 2.13 13.04 -8.29
N PHE A 141 2.57 14.20 -8.72
CA PHE A 141 2.86 15.34 -7.86
C PHE A 141 1.58 16.11 -7.51
N HIS A 142 1.65 16.94 -6.47
CA HIS A 142 0.51 17.75 -5.99
C HIS A 142 -0.76 16.92 -5.72
N THR A 143 -0.58 15.70 -5.23
CA THR A 143 -1.61 14.67 -5.14
C THR A 143 -1.62 14.11 -3.71
N VAL A 144 -2.77 14.21 -3.02
CA VAL A 144 -2.90 13.85 -1.60
C VAL A 144 -3.86 12.69 -1.43
N VAL A 145 -3.47 11.66 -0.68
CA VAL A 145 -4.39 10.59 -0.27
C VAL A 145 -5.32 11.13 0.81
N ALA A 146 -6.60 11.25 0.48
CA ALA A 146 -7.62 11.74 1.41
C ALA A 146 -8.25 10.60 2.23
N ASP A 147 -8.46 9.44 1.62
CA ASP A 147 -9.11 8.30 2.25
C ASP A 147 -8.64 6.98 1.62
N VAL A 148 -8.85 5.87 2.35
CA VAL A 148 -8.59 4.51 1.86
C VAL A 148 -9.84 3.68 2.08
N MET A 149 -10.49 3.31 0.98
CA MET A 149 -11.63 2.41 1.00
C MET A 149 -11.17 0.95 1.00
N PRO A 150 -11.38 0.19 2.08
CA PRO A 150 -11.14 -1.23 2.05
C PRO A 150 -12.13 -1.89 1.09
N VAL A 151 -11.63 -2.77 0.22
CA VAL A 151 -12.50 -3.71 -0.49
C VAL A 151 -13.04 -4.67 0.56
N MET A 152 -14.32 -4.53 0.90
CA MET A 152 -14.99 -5.49 1.78
C MET A 152 -15.03 -6.84 1.06
N PRO A 153 -14.67 -7.95 1.74
CA PRO A 153 -14.89 -9.26 1.16
C PRO A 153 -16.39 -9.44 0.86
N PRO A 154 -16.75 -10.16 -0.21
CA PRO A 154 -18.14 -10.45 -0.50
C PRO A 154 -18.77 -11.12 0.74
N PRO A 155 -20.04 -10.81 1.06
CA PRO A 155 -20.72 -11.49 2.16
C PRO A 155 -20.67 -13.01 1.91
N PRO A 156 -20.50 -13.83 2.97
CA PRO A 156 -20.50 -15.28 2.81
C PRO A 156 -21.78 -15.68 2.10
N GLN A 157 -21.62 -16.38 0.97
CA GLN A 157 -22.76 -16.96 0.26
C GLN A 157 -23.50 -17.85 1.26
N PRO A 158 -24.84 -17.77 1.39
CA PRO A 158 -25.57 -18.74 2.17
C PRO A 158 -25.19 -20.14 1.67
N PRO A 159 -25.07 -21.14 2.57
CA PRO A 159 -24.72 -22.48 2.15
C PRO A 159 -25.64 -22.89 1.02
N SER A 160 -25.04 -23.38 -0.09
CA SER A 160 -25.82 -23.97 -1.18
C SER A 160 -26.83 -24.91 -0.54
N PRO A 161 -28.13 -24.83 -0.90
CA PRO A 161 -29.09 -25.77 -0.39
C PRO A 161 -28.51 -27.16 -0.60
N ALA A 162 -28.46 -27.96 0.48
CA ALA A 162 -28.07 -29.36 0.40
C ALA A 162 -28.86 -29.99 -0.77
N PRO A 163 -28.26 -30.92 -1.54
CA PRO A 163 -28.97 -31.59 -2.62
C PRO A 163 -30.32 -32.04 -2.08
N GLN A 164 -31.40 -31.39 -2.54
CA GLN A 164 -32.73 -31.86 -2.21
C GLN A 164 -32.79 -33.22 -2.87
N GLU A 165 -32.72 -34.28 -2.07
CA GLU A 165 -33.02 -35.62 -2.54
C GLU A 165 -34.34 -35.48 -3.29
N ARG A 166 -34.32 -35.74 -4.60
CA ARG A 166 -35.54 -35.93 -5.38
C ARG A 166 -36.25 -37.08 -4.69
N ARG A 167 -37.19 -36.76 -3.79
CA ARG A 167 -38.24 -37.70 -3.45
C ARG A 167 -38.99 -37.89 -4.76
N GLU A 168 -38.83 -39.06 -5.35
CA GLU A 168 -39.68 -39.51 -6.43
C GLU A 168 -41.12 -39.30 -5.97
N PHE A 169 -41.81 -38.40 -6.68
CA PHE A 169 -43.21 -38.14 -6.46
C PHE A 169 -43.94 -39.36 -7.03
N GLY A 170 -44.30 -40.30 -6.16
CA GLY A 170 -45.26 -41.33 -6.50
C GLY A 170 -46.59 -40.66 -6.78
N ASP A 171 -47.16 -40.93 -7.95
CA ASP A 171 -48.49 -40.52 -8.34
C ASP A 171 -49.52 -40.85 -7.24
N VAL A 172 -50.38 -39.89 -6.91
CA VAL A 172 -51.84 -40.04 -6.89
C VAL A 172 -52.52 -38.68 -6.73
N ASP A 173 -53.51 -38.47 -7.58
CA ASP A 173 -54.51 -37.41 -7.53
C ASP A 173 -55.10 -37.24 -6.12
N ASP A 174 -55.13 -36.02 -5.59
CA ASP A 174 -56.37 -35.43 -5.06
C ASP A 174 -56.22 -33.99 -4.53
N ILE A 175 -57.24 -33.20 -4.88
CA ILE A 175 -57.78 -32.01 -4.19
C ILE A 175 -57.28 -30.61 -4.63
N ALA A 176 -58.31 -29.86 -5.04
CA ALA A 176 -58.38 -28.52 -5.58
C ALA A 176 -57.95 -27.37 -4.63
N ALA A 177 -57.71 -26.23 -5.28
CA ALA A 177 -57.33 -24.88 -4.80
C ALA A 177 -58.27 -24.27 -3.71
N PRO A 178 -57.96 -23.13 -3.04
CA PRO A 178 -57.71 -21.83 -3.70
C PRO A 178 -56.65 -20.89 -3.07
N MET A 179 -56.35 -19.84 -3.84
CA MET A 179 -55.60 -18.63 -3.49
C MET A 179 -56.18 -17.89 -2.27
N THR A 180 -55.31 -17.40 -1.37
CA THR A 180 -55.48 -16.14 -0.62
C THR A 180 -54.11 -15.58 -0.17
N SER A 181 -54.04 -14.25 -0.17
CA SER A 181 -52.96 -13.32 0.22
C SER A 181 -52.37 -13.50 1.63
N ASP A 182 -51.07 -13.25 1.80
CA ASP A 182 -50.49 -12.10 2.54
C ASP A 182 -49.01 -12.33 2.91
N SER A 183 -48.18 -11.29 2.78
CA SER A 183 -46.87 -11.10 3.46
C SER A 183 -47.13 -10.70 4.94
N PRO A 184 -46.16 -10.59 5.90
CA PRO A 184 -44.72 -10.35 5.72
C PRO A 184 -43.77 -10.95 6.82
N LEU A 185 -42.50 -10.52 6.77
CA LEU A 185 -41.48 -10.47 7.85
C LEU A 185 -40.69 -11.75 8.18
N SER A 186 -39.35 -11.64 8.14
CA SER A 186 -38.50 -11.73 9.34
C SER A 186 -37.00 -11.75 8.97
N CYS A 187 -36.27 -10.76 9.48
CA CYS A 187 -34.81 -10.74 9.54
C CYS A 187 -34.28 -11.86 10.44
N GLY A 188 -33.23 -12.57 10.00
CA GLY A 188 -32.49 -13.52 10.82
C GLY A 188 -30.99 -13.32 10.66
N ALA A 189 -30.34 -12.90 11.74
CA ALA A 189 -28.90 -12.77 11.87
C ALA A 189 -28.20 -14.14 11.92
N GLY A 190 -26.94 -14.21 11.48
CA GLY A 190 -26.09 -15.40 11.65
C GLY A 190 -24.61 -15.07 11.47
N GLU A 191 -23.81 -15.41 12.48
CA GLU A 191 -22.38 -15.09 12.66
C GLU A 191 -21.43 -16.02 11.88
N GLY A 192 -20.22 -15.51 11.59
CA GLY A 192 -18.96 -16.28 11.68
C GLY A 192 -18.23 -16.68 10.38
N GLY A 193 -16.91 -16.43 10.33
CA GLY A 193 -15.94 -17.34 9.68
C GLY A 193 -15.15 -16.88 8.43
N TRP A 194 -14.00 -16.23 8.66
CA TRP A 194 -12.69 -16.22 7.94
C TRP A 194 -12.53 -16.59 6.44
N GLY A 195 -11.74 -15.76 5.73
CA GLY A 195 -10.72 -16.28 4.78
C GLY A 195 -10.44 -15.45 3.51
N GLY A 196 -9.28 -14.76 3.47
CA GLY A 196 -8.38 -14.65 2.30
C GLY A 196 -8.73 -13.72 1.11
N GLY A 197 -7.78 -12.81 0.80
CA GLY A 197 -7.67 -12.07 -0.48
C GLY A 197 -8.32 -10.67 -0.44
N GLY A 198 -7.65 -9.54 -0.66
CA GLY A 198 -6.39 -9.27 -1.32
C GLY A 198 -6.63 -8.40 -2.55
N ILE A 199 -7.00 -7.11 -2.39
CA ILE A 199 -6.76 -6.04 -3.37
C ILE A 199 -6.96 -4.66 -2.72
N THR A 200 -5.93 -3.80 -2.80
CA THR A 200 -5.97 -2.39 -2.38
C THR A 200 -6.06 -1.50 -3.62
N SER A 201 -7.22 -0.91 -3.89
CA SER A 201 -7.33 0.24 -4.79
C SER A 201 -7.23 1.51 -3.96
N ALA A 202 -6.19 2.30 -4.16
CA ALA A 202 -6.15 3.67 -3.67
C ALA A 202 -6.35 4.59 -4.89
N THR A 203 -7.38 5.44 -4.83
CA THR A 203 -7.74 6.39 -5.88
C THR A 203 -7.58 7.80 -5.31
N THR A 204 -6.82 8.65 -5.99
CA THR A 204 -6.65 10.05 -5.59
C THR A 204 -7.59 10.97 -6.35
N VAL A 205 -8.06 12.02 -5.67
CA VAL A 205 -8.92 13.12 -6.19
C VAL A 205 -8.06 14.21 -6.78
#